data_AF-A0A392SML7-F1
#
_entry.id   AF-A0A392SML7-F1
#
_cell.length_a   1.000
_cell.length_b   1.000
_cell.length_c   1.000
_cell.angle_alpha   90.00
_cell.angle_beta   90.00
_cell.angle_gamma   90.00
#
_symmetry.space_group_name_H-M   'P 1'
#
loop_
_entity.id
_entity.type
_entity.pdbx_description
1 polymer ?
#
loop_
_entity_poly.entity_id
_entity_poly.type
_entity_poly.pdbx_seq_one_letter_code
_entity_poly.pdbx_strand_id
1 'polypeptide(L)' 'MIAKIDVYISAENKVKGEADWYGILGVDPRADDDTVRKHYRKLALMLHPDKNKSVGADGA' A
#
# COMPACT_ATOMS: atom_id res chain seq x y z
N MET A 1 -5.31 -9.86 -4.37
CA MET A 1 -4.57 -9.16 -5.43
C MET A 1 -5.10 -7.74 -5.71
N ILE A 2 -5.90 -7.13 -4.80
CA ILE A 2 -6.51 -5.80 -4.99
C ILE A 2 -5.63 -4.68 -4.38
N ALA A 3 -5.04 -4.92 -3.20
CA ALA A 3 -4.24 -3.90 -2.49
C ALA A 3 -3.00 -3.38 -3.26
N LYS A 4 -2.42 -4.16 -4.17
CA LYS A 4 -1.26 -3.70 -4.96
C LYS A 4 -1.68 -2.66 -6.01
N ILE A 5 -2.86 -2.85 -6.59
CA ILE A 5 -3.44 -1.92 -7.57
C ILE A 5 -3.86 -0.63 -6.87
N ASP A 6 -4.53 -0.74 -5.71
CA ASP A 6 -4.93 0.45 -4.93
C ASP A 6 -3.72 1.29 -4.49
N VAL A 7 -2.65 0.65 -4.00
CA VAL A 7 -1.39 1.34 -3.65
C VAL A 7 -0.77 2.02 -4.86
N TYR A 8 -0.76 1.36 -6.03
CA TYR A 8 -0.17 1.91 -7.23
C TYR A 8 -0.96 3.12 -7.75
N ILE A 9 -2.30 3.02 -7.77
CA ILE A 9 -3.20 4.12 -8.16
C ILE A 9 -3.06 5.30 -7.18
N SER A 10 -2.99 5.03 -5.87
CA SER A 10 -2.75 6.07 -4.87
C SER A 10 -1.36 6.70 -4.99
N ALA A 11 -0.33 5.95 -5.40
CA ALA A 11 1.00 6.49 -5.64
C ALA A 11 1.09 7.37 -6.90
N GLU A 12 0.23 7.14 -7.90
CA GLU A 12 0.10 8.01 -9.07
C GLU A 12 -0.63 9.32 -8.74
N ASN A 13 -1.51 9.32 -7.72
CA ASN A 13 -2.14 10.53 -7.21
C ASN A 13 -1.15 11.36 -6.39
N LYS A 14 -0.48 12.31 -7.07
CA LYS A 14 0.42 13.28 -6.44
C LYS A 14 -0.35 14.50 -5.95
N VAL A 15 -0.31 14.75 -4.64
CA VAL A 15 -0.83 16.00 -4.07
C VAL A 15 0.33 17.01 -4.04
N LYS A 16 0.18 18.13 -4.76
CA LYS A 16 1.21 19.19 -4.87
C LYS A 16 2.58 18.72 -5.38
N GLY A 17 2.62 17.63 -6.15
CA GLY A 17 3.85 17.06 -6.70
C GLY A 17 4.52 16.03 -5.79
N GLU A 18 4.01 15.81 -4.57
CA GLU A 18 4.46 14.79 -3.64
C GLU A 18 3.47 13.62 -3.58
N ALA A 19 3.98 12.45 -3.21
CA ALA A 19 3.16 11.26 -3.04
C ALA A 19 2.17 11.46 -1.87
N ASP A 20 0.89 11.16 -2.08
CA ASP A 20 -0.09 11.17 -0.99
C ASP A 20 0.11 9.95 -0.09
N TRP A 21 0.94 10.09 0.93
CA TRP A 21 1.26 9.01 1.86
C TRP A 21 0.02 8.46 2.58
N TYR A 22 -0.96 9.31 2.87
CA TYR A 22 -2.21 8.89 3.53
C TYR A 22 -3.09 8.10 2.55
N GLY A 23 -3.22 8.59 1.31
CA GLY A 23 -3.89 7.86 0.23
C GLY A 23 -3.21 6.52 -0.11
N ILE A 24 -1.87 6.46 -0.09
CA ILE A 24 -1.09 5.24 -0.31
C ILE A 24 -1.32 4.21 0.80
N LEU A 25 -1.37 4.67 2.05
CA LEU A 25 -1.71 3.82 3.20
C LEU A 25 -3.21 3.48 3.26
N GLY A 26 -4.04 4.16 2.46
CA GLY A 26 -5.49 4.02 2.45
C GLY A 26 -6.14 4.52 3.74
N VAL A 27 -5.54 5.53 4.38
CA VAL A 27 -6.02 6.11 5.64
C VAL A 27 -6.41 7.57 5.47
N ASP A 28 -7.38 8.03 6.27
CA ASP A 28 -7.76 9.43 6.30
C ASP A 28 -6.59 10.28 6.86
N PRO A 29 -6.28 11.46 6.29
CA PRO A 29 -5.29 12.38 6.85
C PRO A 29 -5.56 12.83 8.29
N ARG A 30 -6.81 12.68 8.76
CA ARG A 30 -7.26 12.96 10.14
C ARG A 30 -7.32 11.71 11.02
N ALA A 31 -6.91 10.55 10.52
CA ALA A 31 -6.88 9.32 11.30
C ALA A 31 -5.87 9.42 12.45
N ASP A 32 -6.15 8.68 13.53
CA ASP A 32 -5.23 8.58 14.66
C ASP A 32 -4.04 7.65 14.34
N ASP A 33 -2.95 7.82 15.08
CA ASP A 33 -1.73 7.04 14.87
C ASP A 33 -1.97 5.52 14.97
N ASP A 34 -2.94 5.09 15.78
CA ASP A 34 -3.26 3.68 15.91
C ASP A 34 -3.91 3.10 14.65
N THR A 35 -4.83 3.85 14.02
CA THR A 35 -5.42 3.48 12.74
C THR A 35 -4.37 3.45 11.63
N VAL A 36 -3.45 4.42 11.61
CA VAL A 36 -2.33 4.44 10.65
C VAL A 36 -1.45 3.20 10.80
N ARG A 37 -1.04 2.87 12.03
CA ARG A 37 -0.21 1.68 12.31
C ARG A 37 -0.91 0.37 11.93
N LYS A 38 -2.22 0.26 12.18
CA LYS A 38 -3.01 -0.93 11.80
C LYS A 38 -3.06 -1.11 10.28
N HIS A 39 -3.32 -0.05 9.53
CA HIS A 39 -3.35 -0.10 8.07
C HIS A 39 -1.97 -0.40 7.49
N TYR A 40 -0.92 0.23 8.00
CA TYR A 40 0.46 -0.08 7.59
C TYR A 40 0.79 -1.57 7.78
N ARG A 41 0.51 -2.14 8.96
CA ARG A 41 0.77 -3.58 9.22
C ARG A 41 -0.02 -4.48 8.28
N LYS A 42 -1.29 -4.16 8.03
CA LYS A 42 -2.14 -4.90 7.09
C LYS A 42 -1.55 -4.83 5.68
N LEU A 43 -1.14 -3.65 5.23
CA LEU A 43 -0.56 -3.44 3.91
C LEU A 43 0.79 -4.18 3.78
N ALA A 44 1.67 -4.08 4.77
CA ALA A 44 2.94 -4.79 4.81
C ALA A 44 2.74 -6.32 4.75
N LEU A 45 1.74 -6.86 5.45
CA LEU A 45 1.39 -8.30 5.38
C LEU A 45 0.81 -8.70 4.01
N MET A 46 0.02 -7.83 3.39
CA MET A 46 -0.54 -8.07 2.05
C MET A 46 0.50 -7.96 0.94
N LEU A 47 1.48 -7.07 1.10
CA LEU A 47 2.61 -6.88 0.18
C LEU A 47 3.79 -7.78 0.51
N HIS A 48 3.72 -8.55 1.61
CA HIS A 48 4.82 -9.40 2.03
C HIS A 48 5.12 -10.44 0.94
N PRO A 49 6.38 -10.52 0.46
CA PRO A 49 6.76 -11.39 -0.66
C PRO A 49 6.51 -12.88 -0.36
N ASP A 50 6.50 -13.27 0.93
CA ASP A 50 6.23 -14.64 1.36
C ASP A 50 4.76 -15.06 1.16
N LYS A 51 3.81 -14.12 1.31
CA LYS A 51 2.36 -14.39 1.25
C LYS A 51 1.73 -14.00 -0.08
N ASN A 52 2.36 -13.11 -0.85
CA ASN A 52 1.88 -12.65 -2.14
C ASN A 52 2.77 -13.20 -3.26
N LYS A 53 2.81 -14.53 -3.40
CA LYS A 53 3.39 -15.24 -4.54
C LYS A 53 2.53 -15.01 -5.80
N SER A 54 2.40 -13.77 -6.27
CA SER A 54 1.99 -13.55 -7.65
C SER A 54 3.24 -13.69 -8.52
N VAL A 55 3.38 -14.89 -9.11
CA VAL A 55 3.90 -15.15 -10.46
C VAL A 55 5.08 -14.27 -10.91
N GLY A 56 6.28 -14.86 -10.99
CA GLY A 56 7.39 -14.24 -11.71
C GLY A 56 8.82 -14.57 -11.28
N ALA A 57 9.08 -15.68 -10.58
CA ALA A 57 10.46 -16.15 -10.37
C ALA A 57 10.55 -17.69 -10.50
N ASP A 58 9.85 -18.22 -11.49
CA ASP A 58 10.18 -19.52 -12.08
C ASP A 58 10.53 -19.22 -13.55
N GLY A 59 11.79 -19.40 -13.93
CA GLY A 59 12.25 -19.34 -15.32
C GLY A 59 13.23 -18.21 -15.67
N ALA A 60 14.50 -18.34 -15.29
CA ALA A 60 15.67 -18.42 -16.18
C ALA A 60 16.97 -18.56 -15.36
#